data_AF-A0A9D8X0D7-F1
#
_entry.id   AF-A0A9D8X0D7-F1
#
_cell.length_a   1.000
_cell.length_b   1.000
_cell.length_c   1.000
_cell.angle_alpha   90.00
_cell.angle_beta   90.00
_cell.angle_gamma   90.00
#
_symmetry.space_group_name_H-M   'P 1'
#
loop_
_entity.id
_entity.type
_entity.pdbx_description
1 polymer ?
#
loop_
_entity_poly.entity_id
_entity_poly.type
_entity_poly.pdbx_seq_one_letter_code
_entity_poly.pdbx_strand_id
1 'polypeptide(L)' 'MERENYISDEQVVKRANAAVKLAIDKKKITETPIVIYDRKAKTICHLNSDGTQTVVSARKTVGRYSEITP' A
#
# COMPACT_ATOMS: atom_id res chain seq x y z
N MET A 1 22.18 -16.09 -24.05
CA MET A 1 21.22 -15.84 -22.96
C MET A 1 19.94 -16.53 -23.33
N GLU A 2 19.65 -17.65 -22.65
CA GLU A 2 18.46 -18.46 -22.88
C GLU A 2 17.20 -17.64 -22.56
N ARG A 3 16.40 -17.37 -23.60
CA ARG A 3 15.14 -16.61 -23.50
C ARG A 3 13.96 -17.48 -23.06
N GLU A 4 14.19 -18.75 -22.71
CA GLU A 4 13.14 -19.76 -22.52
C GLU A 4 12.36 -19.60 -21.20
N ASN A 5 12.86 -18.78 -20.25
CA ASN A 5 12.21 -18.52 -18.97
C ASN A 5 11.77 -17.06 -18.78
N TYR A 6 11.59 -16.30 -19.87
CA TYR A 6 11.12 -14.92 -19.77
C TYR A 6 9.60 -14.88 -19.56
N ILE A 7 9.18 -14.60 -18.32
CA ILE A 7 7.78 -14.27 -18.02
C ILE A 7 7.46 -12.93 -18.66
N SER A 8 6.35 -12.84 -19.40
CA SER A 8 5.94 -11.57 -19.99
C SER A 8 5.60 -10.55 -18.90
N ASP A 9 5.86 -9.27 -19.15
CA ASP A 9 5.54 -8.18 -18.22
C ASP A 9 4.07 -8.24 -17.77
N GLU A 10 3.17 -8.60 -18.68
CA GLU A 10 1.75 -8.80 -18.37
C GLU A 10 1.52 -9.92 -17.34
N GLN A 11 2.22 -11.05 -17.48
CA GLN A 11 2.15 -12.14 -16.51
C GLN A 11 2.76 -11.73 -15.16
N VAL A 12 3.83 -10.93 -15.14
CA VAL A 12 4.41 -10.38 -13.91
C VAL A 12 3.35 -9.55 -13.18
N VAL A 13 2.70 -8.63 -13.88
CA VAL A 13 1.66 -7.75 -13.31
C VAL A 13 0.47 -8.56 -12.79
N LYS A 14 -0.02 -9.54 -13.55
CA LYS A 14 -1.11 -10.42 -13.13
C LYS A 14 -0.77 -11.17 -11.83
N ARG A 15 0.42 -11.75 -11.75
CA ARG A 15 0.88 -12.49 -10.56
C ARG A 15 1.05 -11.58 -9.35
N ALA A 16 1.63 -10.39 -9.54
CA ALA A 16 1.81 -9.41 -8.47
C ALA A 16 0.45 -8.97 -7.89
N ASN A 17 -0.52 -8.65 -8.76
CA ASN A 17 -1.86 -8.26 -8.34
C ASN A 17 -2.58 -9.39 -7.59
N ALA A 18 -2.43 -10.64 -8.05
CA ALA A 18 -3.01 -11.81 -7.37
C ALA A 18 -2.41 -12.02 -5.97
N ALA A 19 -1.08 -11.90 -5.83
CA ALA A 19 -0.39 -12.02 -4.55
C ALA A 19 -0.82 -10.92 -3.56
N VAL A 20 -0.97 -9.68 -4.03
CA VAL A 20 -1.45 -8.56 -3.21
C VAL A 20 -2.88 -8.80 -2.74
N LYS A 21 -3.77 -9.26 -3.63
CA LYS A 21 -5.16 -9.58 -3.27
C LYS A 21 -5.22 -10.65 -2.17
N LEU A 22 -4.46 -11.73 -2.33
CA LEU A 22 -4.37 -12.80 -1.31
C LEU A 22 -3.84 -12.30 0.02
N ALA A 23 -2.82 -11.43 0.02
CA ALA A 23 -2.29 -10.85 1.24
C ALA A 23 -3.32 -9.96 1.96
N ILE A 24 -4.11 -9.19 1.22
CA ILE A 24 -5.21 -8.39 1.75
C ILE A 24 -6.30 -9.28 2.34
N ASP A 25 -6.71 -10.32 1.61
CA ASP A 25 -7.78 -11.23 2.06
C ASP A 25 -7.37 -12.00 3.31
N LYS A 26 -6.11 -12.44 3.43
CA LYS A 26 -5.57 -13.04 4.66
C LYS A 26 -5.61 -12.07 5.84
N LYS A 27 -5.25 -10.81 5.63
CA LYS A 27 -5.28 -9.78 6.69
C LYS A 27 -6.70 -9.49 7.17
N LYS A 28 -7.70 -9.51 6.26
CA LYS A 28 -9.12 -9.40 6.64
C LYS A 28 -9.55 -10.57 7.53
N ILE A 29 -9.19 -11.80 7.17
CA ILE A 29 -9.52 -13.00 7.98
C ILE A 29 -8.85 -12.94 9.37
N THR A 30 -7.65 -12.36 9.44
CA THR A 30 -6.84 -12.27 10.67
C THR A 30 -7.12 -10.98 11.45
N GLU A 31 -8.19 -10.25 11.10
CA GLU A 31 -8.59 -8.98 11.71
C GLU A 31 -7.47 -7.93 11.81
N THR A 32 -6.46 -8.03 10.96
CA THR A 32 -5.28 -7.16 11.02
C THR A 32 -5.56 -5.88 10.25
N PRO A 33 -5.39 -4.70 10.86
CA PRO A 33 -5.66 -3.43 10.19
C PRO A 33 -4.74 -3.25 8.96
N ILE A 34 -5.34 -2.85 7.84
CA ILE A 34 -4.63 -2.61 6.59
C ILE A 34 -4.36 -1.11 6.46
N VAL A 35 -3.09 -0.73 6.36
CA VAL A 35 -2.71 0.65 6.08
C VAL A 35 -2.90 0.93 4.59
N ILE A 36 -3.76 1.89 4.27
CA ILE A 36 -4.02 2.37 2.92
C ILE A 36 -3.57 3.83 2.83
N TYR A 37 -2.72 4.11 1.85
CA TYR A 37 -2.35 5.47 1.53
C TYR A 37 -3.30 6.04 0.46
N ASP A 38 -4.06 7.07 0.83
CA ASP A 38 -4.87 7.81 -0.13
C ASP A 38 -3.98 8.87 -0.82
N ARG A 39 -3.70 8.65 -2.10
CA ARG A 39 -2.88 9.58 -2.89
C ARG A 39 -3.57 10.92 -3.15
N LYS A 40 -4.91 10.97 -3.20
CA LYS A 40 -5.67 12.20 -3.44
C LYS A 40 -5.69 13.06 -2.18
N ALA A 41 -6.11 12.47 -1.06
CA ALA A 41 -6.14 13.16 0.23
C ALA A 41 -4.75 13.34 0.85
N LYS A 42 -3.73 12.61 0.35
CA LYS A 42 -2.37 12.54 0.92
C LYS A 42 -2.41 12.13 2.41
N THR A 43 -3.35 11.26 2.78
CA THR A 43 -3.57 10.79 4.14
C THR A 43 -3.29 9.30 4.25
N ILE A 44 -2.88 8.88 5.44
CA ILE A 44 -2.73 7.48 5.80
C ILE A 44 -3.99 7.06 6.56
N CYS A 45 -4.67 6.06 6.04
CA CYS A 45 -5.88 5.50 6.62
C CYS A 45 -5.63 4.05 7.05
N HIS A 46 -6.19 3.64 8.18
CA HIS A 46 -6.39 2.24 8.50
C HIS A 46 -7.75 1.81 7.95
N LEU A 47 -7.76 0.70 7.22
CA LEU A 47 -8.96 -0.07 6.95
C LEU A 47 -9.00 -1.20 7.95
N ASN A 48 -9.97 -1.14 8.85
CA ASN A 48 -10.21 -2.19 9.84
C ASN A 48 -10.90 -3.40 9.20
N SER A 49 -10.87 -4.53 9.89
CA SER A 49 -11.53 -5.78 9.44
C SER A 49 -13.01 -5.57 9.11
N ASP A 50 -13.68 -4.74 9.90
CA ASP A 50 -15.12 -4.44 9.79
C ASP A 50 -15.46 -3.50 8.61
N GLY A 51 -14.48 -3.16 7.77
CA GLY A 51 -14.65 -2.23 6.65
C GLY A 51 -14.68 -0.74 7.03
N THR A 52 -14.54 -0.43 8.33
CA THR A 52 -14.43 0.96 8.80
C THR A 52 -13.06 1.55 8.46
N GLN A 53 -13.05 2.80 7.99
CA GLN A 53 -11.82 3.51 7.63
C GLN A 53 -11.53 4.59 8.68
N THR A 54 -10.40 4.47 9.39
CA THR A 54 -9.96 5.45 10.38
C THR A 54 -8.72 6.18 9.87
N VAL A 55 -8.70 7.51 9.99
CA VAL A 55 -7.53 8.31 9.60
C VAL A 55 -6.50 8.22 10.71
N VAL A 56 -5.33 7.66 10.40
CA VAL A 56 -4.26 7.42 11.40
C VAL A 56 -3.42 8.67 11.59
N SER A 57 -3.15 9.40 10.50
CA SER A 57 -2.47 10.68 10.58
C SER A 57 -2.73 11.51 9.33
N ALA A 58 -3.08 12.78 9.52
CA ALA A 58 -2.86 13.79 8.50
C ALA A 58 -1.33 13.92 8.29
N ARG A 59 -0.88 13.98 7.05
CA ARG A 59 0.52 14.23 6.74
C ARG A 59 0.94 15.53 7.43
N LYS A 60 1.80 15.45 8.46
CA LYS A 60 2.57 16.62 8.89
C LYS A 60 3.47 16.97 7.72
N THR A 61 3.21 18.10 7.08
CA THR A 61 4.19 18.73 6.20
C THR A 61 5.35 19.14 7.09
N VAL A 62 6.31 18.24 7.29
CA VAL A 62 7.64 18.65 7.77
C VAL A 62 8.15 19.55 6.66
N GLY A 63 8.48 20.81 7.01
CA GLY A 63 8.95 21.82 6.06
C GLY A 63 10.08 21.30 5.18
N ARG A 64 10.49 22.06 4.16
CA ARG A 64 11.64 21.63 3.35
C ARG A 64 12.83 21.46 4.29
N TYR A 65 13.68 20.45 4.07
CA TYR A 65 14.90 20.24 4.88
C TYR A 65 15.79 21.51 4.93
N SER A 66 15.62 22.44 3.99
CA SER A 66 16.28 23.76 3.95
C SER A 66 15.72 24.80 4.92
N GLU A 67 14.56 24.56 5.54
CA GLU A 67 13.92 25.44 6.53
C GLU A 67 14.30 25.07 7.97
N ILE A 68 15.00 23.93 8.14
CA ILE A 68 15.51 23.45 9.42
C ILE A 68 16.96 23.93 9.57
N THR A 69 17.13 25.21 9.86
CA THR A 69 18.41 25.76 10.37
C THR A 69 18.13 26.59 11.63
N PRO A 70 18.93 26.43 12.70
CA PRO A 70 18.77 27.15 13.97
C PRO A 70 19.07 28.66 13.87
#